data_AF-A0A953QKR5-F1
#
_entry.id   AF-A0A953QKR5-F1
#
_cell.length_a   1.000
_cell.length_b   1.000
_cell.length_c   1.000
_cell.angle_alpha   90.00
_cell.angle_beta   90.00
_cell.angle_gamma   90.00
#
_symmetry.space_group_name_H-M   'P 1'
#
loop_
_entity.id
_entity.type
_entity.pdbx_description
1 polymer ?
#
loop_
_entity_poly.entity_id
_entity_poly.type
_entity_poly.pdbx_seq_one_letter_code
_entity_poly.pdbx_strand_id
1 'polypeptide(L)'
;MGFDRFELLELRQDDRVQTGVQTYHARDVSTRRPVQVHLFPDAERRETLALLARLAYLPEIERRRIIDRGMFRGRPYVVTDRLAGFANLRDWLERKTSPTVDEEFARLFEESAPPKIGDLSDTPESSAPASRPKASVPASILALVLGAGTALLLLGLLIALLAFRPHRL
;
A
#
# COMPACT_ATOMS: atom_id res chain seq x y z
N MET A 1 10.29 12.27 2.83
CA MET A 1 9.84 13.41 2.01
C MET A 1 8.35 13.25 1.80
N GLY A 2 7.54 14.21 2.21
CA GLY A 2 6.08 14.15 2.14
C GLY A 2 5.51 15.22 1.22
N PHE A 3 4.33 15.72 1.56
CA PHE A 3 3.56 16.69 0.79
C PHE A 3 4.36 17.91 0.28
N ASP A 4 5.34 18.40 1.05
CA ASP A 4 6.14 19.60 0.74
C ASP A 4 6.96 19.51 -0.57
N ARG A 5 7.11 18.31 -1.14
CA ARG A 5 7.74 18.11 -2.46
C ARG A 5 6.84 18.55 -3.62
N PHE A 6 5.54 18.75 -3.40
CA PHE A 6 4.57 19.02 -4.45
C PHE A 6 4.10 20.47 -4.42
N GLU A 7 4.37 21.19 -5.50
CA GLU A 7 3.88 22.55 -5.72
C GLU A 7 2.47 22.48 -6.32
N LEU A 8 1.45 22.89 -5.57
CA LEU A 8 0.08 22.96 -6.06
C LEU A 8 -0.09 24.16 -7.00
N LEU A 9 -0.59 23.92 -8.20
CA LEU A 9 -0.73 24.95 -9.23
C LEU A 9 -2.17 25.42 -9.40
N GLU A 10 -3.08 24.48 -9.63
CA GLU A 10 -4.47 24.79 -9.98
C GLU A 10 -5.42 23.78 -9.33
N LEU A 11 -6.51 24.25 -8.72
CA LEU A 11 -7.60 23.39 -8.29
C LEU A 11 -8.43 22.99 -9.51
N ARG A 12 -8.36 21.72 -9.91
CA ARG A 12 -9.08 21.20 -11.08
C ARG A 12 -10.50 20.81 -10.79
N GLN A 13 -10.71 20.28 -9.60
CA GLN A 13 -12.00 19.73 -9.23
C GLN A 13 -12.18 19.82 -7.74
N ASP A 14 -13.31 20.39 -7.38
CA ASP A 14 -13.79 20.48 -6.01
C ASP A 14 -15.10 19.71 -5.96
N ASP A 15 -15.03 18.39 -5.78
CA ASP A 15 -16.22 17.58 -5.58
C ASP A 15 -16.71 17.72 -4.12
N ARG A 16 -16.87 18.97 -3.68
CA ARG A 16 -17.14 19.30 -2.29
C ARG A 16 -18.49 18.78 -1.80
N VAL A 17 -19.42 18.61 -2.74
CA VAL A 17 -20.82 18.23 -2.49
C VAL A 17 -20.96 16.71 -2.32
N GLN A 18 -20.21 15.89 -3.07
CA GLN A 18 -20.44 14.44 -3.11
C GLN A 18 -19.35 13.64 -2.40
N THR A 19 -18.10 14.08 -2.45
CA THR A 19 -16.95 13.31 -1.92
C THR A 19 -16.06 14.14 -0.98
N GLY A 20 -16.06 15.46 -1.14
CA GLY A 20 -15.21 16.39 -0.42
C GLY A 20 -13.73 16.38 -0.84
N VAL A 21 -13.35 15.59 -1.86
CA VAL A 21 -11.96 15.48 -2.31
C VAL A 21 -11.62 16.63 -3.26
N GLN A 22 -10.55 17.35 -2.91
CA GLN A 22 -10.03 18.44 -3.71
C GLN A 22 -8.88 17.91 -4.58
N THR A 23 -9.00 18.04 -5.89
CA THR A 23 -7.96 17.60 -6.83
C THR A 23 -7.24 18.81 -7.40
N TYR A 24 -5.94 18.87 -7.16
CA TYR A 24 -5.06 19.91 -7.67
C TYR A 24 -4.16 19.35 -8.78
N HIS A 25 -3.98 20.11 -9.86
CA HIS A 25 -2.78 19.97 -10.68
C HIS A 25 -1.60 20.47 -9.87
N ALA A 26 -0.54 19.70 -9.86
CA ALA A 26 0.67 20.01 -9.12
C ALA A 26 1.91 19.64 -9.92
N ARG A 27 3.07 20.05 -9.40
CA ARG A 27 4.38 19.70 -9.93
C ARG A 27 5.23 19.13 -8.83
N ASP A 28 5.89 18.01 -9.10
CA ASP A 28 6.98 17.55 -8.24
C ASP A 28 8.15 18.54 -8.40
N VAL A 29 8.55 19.18 -7.31
CA VAL A 29 9.60 20.20 -7.30
C VAL A 29 10.96 19.62 -7.69
N SER A 30 11.20 18.35 -7.33
CA SER A 30 12.48 17.67 -7.59
C SER A 30 12.64 17.23 -9.04
N THR A 31 11.57 16.67 -9.62
CA THR A 31 11.61 16.10 -10.98
C THR A 31 11.00 17.02 -12.04
N ARG A 32 10.38 18.13 -11.64
CA ARG A 32 9.55 19.03 -12.46
C ARG A 32 8.39 18.35 -13.17
N ARG A 33 8.07 17.10 -12.81
CA ARG A 33 7.04 16.28 -13.43
C ARG A 33 5.64 16.78 -13.06
N PRO A 34 4.69 16.85 -14.01
CA PRO A 34 3.30 17.16 -13.69
C PRO A 34 2.63 15.98 -12.99
N VAL A 35 1.92 16.25 -11.90
CA VAL A 35 1.23 15.25 -11.07
C VAL A 35 -0.14 15.78 -10.63
N GLN A 36 -0.98 14.91 -10.09
CA GLN A 36 -2.25 15.29 -9.47
C GLN A 36 -2.20 15.01 -7.97
N VAL A 37 -2.58 16.00 -7.17
CA VAL A 37 -2.67 15.87 -5.71
C VAL A 37 -4.14 15.85 -5.32
N HIS A 38 -4.57 14.76 -4.69
CA HIS A 38 -5.92 14.58 -4.17
C HIS A 38 -5.89 14.75 -2.66
N LEU A 39 -6.48 15.82 -2.17
CA LEU A 39 -6.53 16.15 -0.76
C LEU A 39 -7.90 15.80 -0.20
N PHE A 40 -7.91 14.84 0.72
CA PHE A 40 -9.12 14.42 1.40
C PHE A 40 -9.45 15.42 2.50
N PRO A 41 -10.73 15.65 2.78
CA PRO A 41 -11.12 16.73 3.68
C PRO A 41 -11.12 16.32 5.16
N ASP A 42 -11.35 15.04 5.47
CA ASP A 42 -11.28 14.45 6.81
C ASP A 42 -10.99 12.95 6.69
N ALA A 43 -10.10 12.41 7.52
CA ALA A 43 -9.73 11.00 7.54
C ALA A 43 -10.86 10.09 8.04
N GLU A 44 -11.70 10.58 8.95
CA GLU A 44 -12.72 9.77 9.64
C GLU A 44 -14.04 9.70 8.88
N ARG A 45 -14.20 10.48 7.82
CA ARG A 45 -15.41 10.44 7.00
C ARG A 45 -15.55 9.10 6.30
N ARG A 46 -16.75 8.52 6.37
CA ARG A 46 -17.10 7.24 5.74
C ARG A 46 -16.72 7.21 4.26
N GLU A 47 -16.98 8.28 3.51
CA GLU A 47 -16.68 8.37 2.08
C GLU A 47 -15.16 8.37 1.83
N THR A 48 -14.39 9.05 2.70
CA THR A 48 -12.93 9.07 2.63
C THR A 48 -12.37 7.69 2.95
N LEU A 49 -12.82 7.07 4.04
CA LEU A 49 -12.41 5.71 4.41
C LEU A 49 -12.71 4.70 3.29
N ALA A 50 -13.88 4.79 2.65
CA ALA A 50 -14.25 3.92 1.54
C ALA A 50 -13.32 4.09 0.32
N LEU A 51 -12.94 5.32 -0.02
CA LEU A 51 -11.99 5.58 -1.11
C LEU A 51 -10.56 5.16 -0.76
N LEU A 52 -10.12 5.40 0.47
CA LEU A 52 -8.82 4.96 0.96
C LEU A 52 -8.72 3.43 1.00
N ALA A 53 -9.79 2.74 1.38
CA ALA A 53 -9.86 1.28 1.31
C ALA A 53 -9.72 0.79 -0.13
N ARG A 54 -10.42 1.40 -1.10
CA ARG A 54 -10.30 1.06 -2.52
C ARG A 54 -8.88 1.20 -3.06
N LEU A 55 -8.13 2.23 -2.63
CA LEU A 55 -6.72 2.38 -3.01
C LEU A 55 -5.86 1.17 -2.59
N ALA A 56 -6.19 0.50 -1.49
CA ALA A 56 -5.48 -0.70 -1.03
C ALA A 56 -5.70 -1.91 -1.93
N TYR A 57 -6.84 -1.98 -2.63
CA TYR A 57 -7.21 -3.07 -3.54
C TYR A 57 -6.89 -2.79 -5.00
N LEU A 58 -6.17 -1.71 -5.30
CA LEU A 58 -5.76 -1.45 -6.68
C LEU A 58 -4.83 -2.56 -7.21
N PRO A 59 -5.06 -3.03 -8.46
CA PRO A 59 -4.12 -3.90 -9.16
C PRO A 59 -2.73 -3.27 -9.23
N GLU A 60 -1.68 -4.09 -9.23
CA GLU A 60 -0.29 -3.62 -9.16
C GLU A 60 0.07 -2.62 -10.27
N ILE A 61 -0.50 -2.82 -11.46
CA ILE A 61 -0.31 -1.91 -12.62
C ILE A 61 -0.82 -0.51 -12.32
N GLU A 62 -1.99 -0.40 -11.70
CA GLU A 62 -2.62 0.89 -11.37
C GLU A 62 -1.99 1.50 -10.12
N ARG A 63 -1.55 0.68 -9.17
CA ARG A 63 -0.84 1.12 -7.96
C ARG A 63 0.44 1.88 -8.28
N ARG A 64 1.16 1.51 -9.36
CA ARG A 64 2.34 2.25 -9.84
C ARG A 64 2.05 3.69 -10.26
N ARG A 65 0.80 4.05 -10.53
CA ARG A 65 0.39 5.44 -10.81
C ARG A 65 0.30 6.28 -9.53
N ILE A 66 0.30 5.65 -8.35
CA ILE A 66 0.37 6.36 -7.07
C ILE A 66 1.83 6.70 -6.80
N ILE A 67 2.13 7.98 -6.78
CA ILE A 67 3.48 8.52 -6.59
C ILE A 67 3.80 8.64 -5.09
N ASP A 68 2.82 9.09 -4.31
CA ASP A 68 2.97 9.30 -2.87
C ASP A 68 1.61 9.27 -2.18
N ARG A 69 1.60 9.01 -0.88
CA ARG A 69 0.41 9.08 -0.04
C ARG A 69 0.80 9.30 1.42
N GLY A 70 -0.05 9.99 2.16
CA GLY A 70 0.19 10.22 3.58
C GLY A 70 -0.80 11.18 4.20
N MET A 71 -0.34 11.86 5.25
CA MET A 71 -1.11 12.87 5.97
C MET A 71 -0.46 14.24 5.80
N PHE A 72 -1.27 15.26 5.52
CA PHE A 72 -0.85 16.65 5.46
C PHE A 72 -1.80 17.49 6.30
N ARG A 73 -1.29 18.09 7.38
CA ARG A 73 -2.09 18.90 8.32
C ARG A 73 -3.35 18.18 8.83
N GLY A 74 -3.20 16.90 9.19
CA GLY A 74 -4.32 16.05 9.66
C GLY A 74 -5.26 15.56 8.56
N ARG A 75 -5.02 15.90 7.29
CA ARG A 75 -5.83 15.48 6.14
C ARG A 75 -5.10 14.42 5.33
N PRO A 76 -5.75 13.31 4.96
CA PRO A 76 -5.15 12.35 4.04
C PRO A 76 -4.89 13.01 2.69
N TYR A 77 -3.81 12.62 2.04
CA TYR A 77 -3.53 13.00 0.66
C TYR A 77 -3.01 11.81 -0.12
N VAL A 78 -3.29 11.84 -1.42
CA VAL A 78 -2.77 10.88 -2.39
C VAL A 78 -2.29 11.65 -3.61
N VAL A 79 -1.10 11.34 -4.07
CA VAL A 79 -0.51 11.92 -5.28
C VAL A 79 -0.45 10.85 -6.35
N THR A 80 -0.97 11.19 -7.52
CA THR A 80 -1.03 10.30 -8.66
C THR A 80 -0.39 10.93 -9.89
N ASP A 81 -0.03 10.08 -10.84
CA ASP A 81 0.14 10.47 -12.22
C ASP A 81 -1.16 11.06 -12.77
N ARG A 82 -1.06 11.79 -13.89
CA ARG A 82 -2.25 12.29 -14.58
C ARG A 82 -3.19 11.13 -14.94
N LEU A 83 -4.38 11.11 -14.36
CA LEU A 83 -5.41 10.10 -14.59
C LEU A 83 -6.20 10.42 -15.87
N ALA A 84 -5.53 10.32 -17.02
CA ALA A 84 -6.16 10.57 -18.32
C ALA A 84 -7.31 9.58 -18.57
N GLY A 85 -8.45 10.10 -19.06
CA GLY A 85 -9.64 9.31 -19.35
C GLY A 85 -10.60 9.11 -18.17
N PHE A 86 -10.26 9.64 -16.99
CA PHE A 86 -11.14 9.58 -15.81
C PHE A 86 -11.56 10.99 -15.41
N ALA A 87 -12.79 11.12 -14.92
CA ALA A 87 -13.30 12.41 -14.47
C ALA A 87 -12.61 12.86 -13.18
N ASN A 88 -12.45 11.95 -12.22
CA ASN A 88 -11.87 12.21 -10.90
C ASN A 88 -11.25 10.94 -10.28
N LEU A 89 -10.66 11.07 -9.10
CA LEU A 89 -10.04 9.94 -8.39
C LEU A 89 -11.05 8.81 -8.10
N ARG A 90 -12.29 9.15 -7.75
CA ARG A 90 -13.34 8.18 -7.46
C ARG A 90 -13.69 7.35 -8.70
N ASP A 91 -13.95 8.02 -9.83
CA ASP A 91 -14.25 7.38 -11.11
C ASP A 91 -13.11 6.44 -11.56
N TRP A 92 -11.87 6.86 -11.35
CA TRP A 92 -10.72 5.97 -11.56
C TRP A 92 -10.74 4.75 -10.63
N LEU A 93 -10.93 4.94 -9.32
CA LEU A 93 -10.97 3.83 -8.37
C LEU A 93 -12.13 2.87 -8.65
N GLU A 94 -13.33 3.37 -8.87
CA GLU A 94 -14.52 2.56 -9.15
C GLU A 94 -14.33 1.68 -10.37
N ARG A 95 -13.68 2.17 -11.42
CA ARG A 95 -13.40 1.39 -12.63
C ARG A 95 -12.21 0.43 -12.51
N LYS A 96 -11.29 0.68 -11.58
CA LYS A 96 -10.03 -0.09 -11.45
C LYS A 96 -9.99 -1.05 -10.28
N THR A 97 -10.93 -0.93 -9.34
CA THR A 97 -11.05 -1.84 -8.19
C THR A 97 -12.21 -2.81 -8.33
N SER A 98 -12.93 -2.83 -9.46
CA SER A 98 -13.90 -3.90 -9.70
C SER A 98 -13.14 -5.21 -9.84
N PRO A 99 -13.47 -6.23 -9.01
CA PRO A 99 -12.84 -7.53 -9.13
C PRO A 99 -13.06 -8.05 -10.55
N THR A 100 -12.05 -8.70 -11.10
CA THR A 100 -12.29 -9.48 -12.32
C THR A 100 -13.18 -10.67 -11.95
N VAL A 101 -14.00 -11.13 -12.89
CA VAL A 101 -14.85 -12.32 -12.69
C VAL A 101 -14.02 -13.52 -12.22
N ASP A 102 -12.76 -13.61 -12.64
CA ASP A 102 -11.83 -14.66 -12.23
C ASP A 102 -11.39 -14.54 -10.76
N GLU A 103 -11.16 -13.32 -10.27
CA GLU A 103 -10.84 -13.07 -8.84
C GLU A 103 -12.06 -13.33 -7.95
N GLU A 104 -13.24 -12.98 -8.43
CA GLU A 104 -14.51 -13.23 -7.73
C GLU A 104 -14.82 -14.74 -7.71
N PHE A 105 -14.60 -15.44 -8.82
CA PHE A 105 -14.71 -16.89 -8.92
C PHE A 105 -13.70 -17.57 -7.98
N ALA A 106 -12.41 -17.22 -8.02
CA ALA A 106 -11.39 -17.81 -7.15
C ALA A 106 -11.77 -17.71 -5.67
N ARG A 107 -12.26 -16.55 -5.20
CA ARG A 107 -12.72 -16.37 -3.81
C ARG A 107 -13.86 -17.30 -3.42
N LEU A 108 -14.82 -17.54 -4.32
CA LEU A 108 -15.96 -18.43 -4.06
C LEU A 108 -15.54 -19.89 -3.86
N PHE A 109 -14.48 -20.34 -4.55
CA PHE A 109 -14.00 -21.72 -4.46
C PHE A 109 -12.89 -21.92 -3.43
N GLU A 110 -12.18 -20.87 -3.02
CA GLU A 110 -11.11 -20.94 -2.01
C GLU A 110 -11.66 -20.88 -0.57
N GLU A 111 -12.82 -20.23 -0.35
CA GLU A 111 -13.58 -20.25 0.93
C GLU A 111 -14.15 -21.66 1.26
N SER A 112 -14.20 -22.57 0.29
CA SER A 112 -14.81 -23.90 0.44
C SER A 112 -13.82 -25.07 0.59
N ALA A 113 -12.53 -24.81 0.83
CA ALA A 113 -11.56 -25.90 1.01
C ALA A 113 -11.86 -26.70 2.30
N PRO A 114 -12.25 -27.99 2.22
CA PRO A 114 -12.54 -28.78 3.40
C PRO A 114 -11.27 -29.04 4.23
N PRO A 115 -11.39 -29.22 5.57
CA PRO A 115 -10.23 -29.53 6.40
C PRO A 115 -9.59 -30.85 5.94
N LYS A 116 -8.28 -30.83 5.64
CA LYS A 116 -7.48 -32.03 5.47
C LYS A 116 -7.39 -32.77 6.81
N ILE A 117 -8.21 -33.80 6.97
CA ILE A 117 -8.18 -34.73 8.11
C ILE A 117 -7.40 -35.99 7.68
N GLY A 118 -6.18 -36.17 8.22
CA GLY A 118 -5.38 -37.43 8.27
C GLY A 118 -5.05 -38.11 6.93
N ASP A 119 -4.09 -38.99 6.72
CA ASP A 119 -3.05 -39.69 7.50
C ASP A 119 -2.03 -40.18 6.42
N LEU A 120 -0.72 -39.99 6.58
CA LEU A 120 0.25 -41.04 6.95
C LEU A 120 -0.01 -42.45 6.34
N SER A 121 0.78 -42.83 5.31
CA SER A 121 1.69 -44.00 5.30
C SER A 121 2.01 -44.54 3.89
N ASP A 122 3.32 -44.78 3.68
CA ASP A 122 3.99 -45.82 2.86
C ASP A 122 4.12 -45.77 1.31
N THR A 123 5.34 -45.38 0.90
CA THR A 123 6.21 -45.68 -0.29
C THR A 123 6.33 -47.21 -0.58
N PRO A 124 6.62 -47.76 -1.80
CA PRO A 124 7.76 -47.41 -2.68
C PRO A 124 7.55 -47.46 -4.21
N GLU A 125 8.17 -46.53 -4.96
CA GLU A 125 9.36 -46.74 -5.83
C GLU A 125 9.14 -47.64 -7.05
N SER A 126 9.29 -47.11 -8.28
CA SER A 126 10.25 -47.62 -9.29
C SER A 126 10.04 -47.03 -10.69
N SER A 127 11.18 -46.56 -11.26
CA SER A 127 11.51 -46.40 -12.69
C SER A 127 10.86 -45.23 -13.46
N ALA A 128 11.41 -43.99 -13.49
CA ALA A 128 12.64 -43.48 -14.15
C ALA A 128 12.59 -43.45 -15.69
N PRO A 129 13.45 -42.69 -16.43
CA PRO A 129 14.10 -41.38 -16.20
C PRO A 129 13.91 -40.42 -17.42
N ALA A 130 14.18 -39.11 -17.31
CA ALA A 130 15.31 -38.39 -17.96
C ALA A 130 14.77 -36.95 -18.21
N SER A 131 15.42 -35.82 -17.98
CA SER A 131 16.84 -35.44 -17.86
C SER A 131 16.92 -34.13 -17.04
N ARG A 132 17.93 -34.01 -16.16
CA ARG A 132 18.47 -32.72 -15.66
C ARG A 132 19.38 -32.11 -16.75
N PRO A 133 19.62 -30.78 -16.83
CA PRO A 133 20.42 -30.03 -15.84
C PRO A 133 20.01 -28.55 -15.58
N LYS A 134 19.94 -28.14 -14.31
CA LYS A 134 20.86 -27.25 -13.56
C LYS A 134 20.94 -25.78 -14.00
N ALA A 135 20.46 -24.89 -13.12
CA ALA A 135 21.17 -23.69 -12.64
C ALA A 135 20.37 -23.12 -11.44
N SER A 136 20.65 -23.55 -10.21
CA SER A 136 21.52 -22.86 -9.23
C SER A 136 20.95 -21.51 -8.76
N VAL A 137 20.17 -21.55 -7.66
CA VAL A 137 20.01 -20.39 -6.78
C VAL A 137 20.91 -20.63 -5.57
N PRO A 138 21.90 -19.76 -5.29
CA PRO A 138 22.77 -19.95 -4.14
C PRO A 138 21.99 -19.79 -2.84
N ALA A 139 22.20 -20.75 -1.95
CA ALA A 139 21.89 -20.64 -0.54
C ALA A 139 22.86 -19.67 0.13
N SER A 140 22.31 -18.90 1.08
CA SER A 140 22.91 -17.95 2.04
C SER A 140 22.16 -16.63 1.84
N ILE A 141 21.43 -16.10 2.82
CA ILE A 141 22.00 -15.61 4.08
C ILE A 141 21.05 -15.93 5.24
N LEU A 142 21.33 -17.03 5.93
CA LEU A 142 20.92 -17.25 7.31
C LEU A 142 21.92 -16.49 8.21
N ALA A 143 21.79 -15.17 8.31
CA ALA A 143 22.52 -14.35 9.28
C ALA A 143 21.93 -12.94 9.37
N LEU A 144 20.83 -12.75 10.12
CA LEU A 144 20.63 -11.50 10.87
C LEU A 144 19.55 -11.58 11.96
N VAL A 145 19.37 -12.73 12.60
CA VAL A 145 18.68 -12.77 13.90
C VAL A 145 19.68 -12.34 14.96
N LEU A 146 19.92 -11.03 15.15
CA LEU A 146 20.45 -10.46 16.40
C LEU A 146 20.51 -8.91 16.51
N GLY A 147 19.94 -8.14 15.57
CA GLY A 147 20.06 -6.66 15.60
C GLY A 147 18.82 -5.89 16.11
N ALA A 148 17.63 -6.47 16.03
CA ALA A 148 16.39 -5.70 16.23
C ALA A 148 15.98 -5.53 17.71
N GLY A 149 16.39 -6.45 18.59
CA GLY A 149 16.03 -6.40 20.01
C GLY A 149 16.74 -5.27 20.77
N THR A 150 18.00 -5.02 20.45
CA THR A 150 18.82 -4.00 21.12
C THR A 150 18.37 -2.58 20.78
N ALA A 151 17.94 -2.32 19.54
CA ALA A 151 17.43 -1.02 19.13
C ALA A 151 16.12 -0.64 19.83
N LEU A 152 15.21 -1.61 20.03
CA LEU A 152 13.94 -1.39 20.74
C LEU A 152 14.15 -1.17 22.24
N LEU A 153 15.10 -1.89 22.87
CA LEU A 153 15.46 -1.66 24.27
C LEU A 153 16.10 -0.29 24.49
N LEU A 154 17.01 0.14 23.61
CA LEU A 154 17.63 1.47 23.69
C LEU A 154 16.61 2.58 23.44
N LEU A 155 15.68 2.39 22.49
CA LEU A 155 14.62 3.36 22.22
C LEU A 155 13.65 3.49 23.42
N GLY A 156 13.26 2.36 24.03
CA GLY A 156 12.45 2.36 25.24
C GLY A 156 13.13 3.05 26.41
N LEU A 157 14.42 2.78 26.63
CA LEU A 157 15.21 3.41 27.69
C LEU A 157 15.37 4.93 27.47
N LEU A 158 15.56 5.37 26.22
CA LEU A 158 15.68 6.79 25.87
C LEU A 158 14.37 7.54 26.14
N ILE A 159 13.23 6.95 25.75
CA ILE A 159 11.91 7.53 26.02
C ILE A 159 11.67 7.64 27.53
N ALA A 160 12.01 6.59 28.30
CA ALA A 160 11.90 6.62 29.75
C ALA A 160 12.78 7.70 30.40
N LEU A 161 14.04 7.87 29.96
CA LEU A 161 14.94 8.91 30.46
C LEU A 161 14.46 10.33 30.13
N LEU A 162 13.83 10.54 28.98
CA LEU A 162 13.26 11.83 28.59
C LEU A 162 11.96 12.13 29.35
N ALA A 163 11.11 11.12 29.56
CA ALA A 163 9.83 11.27 30.28
C ALA A 163 10.03 11.43 31.80
N PHE A 164 11.04 10.77 32.37
CA PHE A 164 11.36 10.83 33.79
C PHE A 164 12.49 11.81 34.13
N ARG A 165 12.88 12.71 33.21
CA ARG A 165 13.82 13.78 33.56
C ARG A 165 13.22 14.62 34.69
N PRO A 166 13.76 14.55 35.92
CA PRO A 166 13.20 15.33 37.01
C PRO A 166 13.43 16.80 36.67
N HIS A 167 12.35 17.59 36.64
CA HIS A 167 12.44 19.04 36.72
C HIS A 167 13.04 19.38 38.09
N ARG A 168 14.37 19.40 38.16
CA ARG A 168 15.08 20.05 39.25
C ARG A 168 15.02 21.56 38.98
N LEU A 169 14.05 22.19 39.64
CA LEU A 169 14.14 23.58 40.09
C LEU A 169 15.33 23.72 41.07
#